data_AF-A0A233SRY5-F1
#
_entry.id   AF-A0A233SRY5-F1
#
_cell.length_a   1.000
_cell.length_b   1.000
_cell.length_c   1.000
_cell.angle_alpha   90.00
_cell.angle_beta   90.00
_cell.angle_gamma   90.00
#
_symmetry.space_group_name_H-M   'P 1'
#
loop_
_entity.id
_entity.type
_entity.pdbx_description
1 polymer ?
#
loop_
_entity_poly.entity_id
_entity_poly.type
_entity_poly.pdbx_seq_one_letter_code
_entity_poly.pdbx_strand_id
1 'polypeptide(L)'
;MTRVQNRRTPARGGELEDCLRACAVHSGKLVGSLDRRRTELAEQLRKLLVVFSTTGTSAPAPVPAQGATALLKRAVKGATAPAGSIPADLLDALLAVGNKALECGYDDELNLALQISDTVLAERKNSRAGWRLRARALEALGDEPEAVQAYERYLELTSEDGFGVAARITGLRRAAERERELLALLQRQCPRAADFARGPATDVWAEGLALHALGDWDAAEPRLVGALLALSADEAPVADRQELLSQYLDLRTGIAADPTALTEAVALYAEQRRIRMRGPVADPTVGGVQWISLGEFRNQIAGKSICLIANSGRVGESSMGTQIDDYDLVVRFNSYRIDPGHTGSRTDIHATIHKHGFNWDRPVTTRLVFGGVSGDWKHSLRNRLVPGAQQYLGDESLRWPVRNIGRVGNDVWSGIPTTGFNMLWLLDFLDVSPTLDLIGFDFYESGAYRVQEAMKLAITSVHEYTSEKAWVMERAQSVTDLRISLR
;
A
#
# COMPACT_ATOMS: atom_id res chain seq x y z
N MET A 1 -12.41 -29.29 -6.34
CA MET A 1 -12.04 -28.38 -7.44
C MET A 1 -10.55 -28.54 -7.67
N THR A 2 -10.18 -29.19 -8.77
CA THR A 2 -8.82 -29.59 -9.15
C THR A 2 -7.99 -28.38 -9.59
N ARG A 3 -7.02 -27.99 -8.77
CA ARG A 3 -6.04 -26.93 -9.10
C ARG A 3 -4.64 -27.28 -8.62
N VAL A 4 -4.22 -28.53 -8.79
CA VAL A 4 -2.83 -28.96 -8.66
C VAL A 4 -2.58 -29.96 -9.79
N GLN A 5 -1.44 -29.89 -10.47
CA GLN A 5 -1.11 -30.55 -11.75
C GLN A 5 -1.47 -29.76 -13.01
N ASN A 6 -0.84 -28.61 -13.18
CA ASN A 6 -0.15 -28.33 -14.43
C ASN A 6 1.12 -27.57 -14.06
N ARG A 7 2.15 -28.33 -13.65
CA ARG A 7 3.52 -27.83 -13.63
C ARG A 7 3.83 -27.50 -15.09
N ARG A 8 3.57 -26.24 -15.46
CA ARG A 8 3.90 -25.71 -16.79
C ARG A 8 5.41 -25.87 -16.91
N THR A 9 5.82 -26.78 -17.79
CA THR A 9 7.13 -26.69 -18.44
C THR A 9 7.34 -25.22 -18.78
N PRO A 10 8.44 -24.58 -18.37
CA PRO A 10 8.67 -23.18 -18.71
C PRO A 10 8.59 -23.10 -20.22
N ALA A 11 7.60 -22.38 -20.74
CA ALA A 11 7.58 -22.02 -22.14
C ALA A 11 8.84 -21.18 -22.33
N ARG A 12 9.92 -21.84 -22.78
CA ARG A 12 11.11 -21.20 -23.34
C ARG A 12 10.60 -20.03 -24.17
N GLY A 13 11.07 -18.82 -23.85
CA GLY A 13 10.54 -17.54 -24.34
C GLY A 13 9.91 -17.69 -25.72
N GLY A 14 8.58 -17.57 -25.76
CA GLY A 14 7.84 -17.71 -27.01
C GLY A 14 8.37 -16.69 -28.00
N GLU A 15 8.57 -17.13 -29.24
CA GLU A 15 8.89 -16.24 -30.35
C GLU A 15 7.91 -15.05 -30.34
N LEU A 16 8.39 -13.87 -30.75
CA LEU A 16 7.59 -12.64 -30.73
C LEU A 16 6.18 -12.83 -31.31
N GLU A 17 6.05 -13.64 -32.36
CA GLU A 17 4.78 -13.99 -32.99
C GLU A 17 3.79 -14.70 -32.04
N ASP A 18 4.25 -15.62 -31.21
CA ASP A 18 3.41 -16.34 -30.25
C ASP A 18 2.93 -15.42 -29.13
N CYS A 19 3.77 -14.50 -28.68
CA CYS A 19 3.41 -13.47 -27.71
C CYS A 19 2.33 -12.52 -28.26
N LEU A 20 2.50 -12.07 -29.51
CA LEU A 20 1.52 -11.22 -30.18
C LEU A 20 0.20 -11.97 -30.44
N ARG A 21 0.26 -13.27 -30.77
CA ARG A 21 -0.93 -14.12 -30.88
C ARG A 21 -1.66 -14.24 -29.54
N ALA A 22 -0.93 -14.44 -28.44
CA ALA A 22 -1.52 -14.46 -27.10
C ALA A 22 -2.18 -13.12 -26.75
N CYS A 23 -1.53 -11.99 -27.06
CA CYS A 23 -2.12 -10.66 -26.89
C CYS A 23 -3.41 -10.49 -27.71
N ALA A 24 -3.44 -10.95 -28.96
CA ALA A 24 -4.62 -10.89 -29.81
C ALA A 24 -5.79 -11.72 -29.25
N VAL A 25 -5.50 -12.94 -28.78
CA VAL A 25 -6.50 -13.81 -28.14
C VAL A 25 -7.05 -13.16 -26.87
N HIS A 26 -6.19 -12.62 -26.00
CA HIS A 26 -6.62 -11.92 -24.80
C HIS A 26 -7.45 -10.68 -25.12
N SER A 27 -7.10 -9.91 -26.16
CA SER A 27 -7.88 -8.75 -26.60
C SER A 27 -9.33 -9.14 -26.93
N GLY A 28 -9.53 -10.28 -27.59
CA GLY A 28 -10.85 -10.82 -27.88
C GLY A 28 -11.63 -11.28 -26.64
N LYS A 29 -10.95 -11.93 -25.69
CA LYS A 29 -11.56 -12.39 -24.42
C LYS A 29 -12.11 -11.24 -23.56
N LEU A 30 -11.49 -10.06 -23.62
CA LEU A 30 -11.83 -8.92 -22.77
C LEU A 30 -12.95 -8.04 -23.34
N VAL A 31 -13.47 -8.36 -24.53
CA VAL A 31 -14.60 -7.64 -25.13
C VAL A 31 -15.83 -7.80 -24.25
N GLY A 32 -16.41 -6.68 -23.82
CA GLY A 32 -17.62 -6.68 -22.98
C GLY A 32 -17.36 -6.95 -21.50
N SER A 33 -16.10 -6.93 -21.04
CA SER A 33 -15.81 -7.00 -19.60
C SER A 33 -16.41 -5.81 -18.85
N LEU A 34 -17.07 -6.08 -17.72
CA LEU A 34 -17.59 -5.06 -16.81
C LEU A 34 -16.53 -4.51 -15.85
N ASP A 35 -15.36 -5.14 -15.79
CA ASP A 35 -14.24 -4.68 -14.97
C ASP A 35 -13.45 -3.59 -15.71
N ARG A 36 -13.45 -2.38 -15.13
CA ARG A 36 -12.72 -1.22 -15.65
C ARG A 36 -11.25 -1.53 -15.96
N ARG A 37 -10.55 -2.31 -15.12
CA ARG A 37 -9.12 -2.62 -15.34
C ARG A 37 -8.94 -3.48 -16.59
N ARG A 38 -9.84 -4.45 -16.80
CA ARG A 38 -9.88 -5.27 -18.01
C ARG A 38 -10.28 -4.48 -19.25
N THR A 39 -11.17 -3.49 -19.12
CA THR A 39 -11.48 -2.56 -20.21
C THR A 39 -10.24 -1.76 -20.63
N GLU A 40 -9.51 -1.19 -19.66
CA GLU A 40 -8.28 -0.44 -19.90
C GLU A 40 -7.18 -1.34 -20.51
N LEU A 41 -7.05 -2.59 -20.07
CA LEU A 41 -6.16 -3.59 -20.69
C LEU A 41 -6.56 -3.89 -22.13
N ALA A 42 -7.86 -4.08 -22.41
CA ALA A 42 -8.34 -4.32 -23.77
C ALA A 42 -8.01 -3.16 -24.72
N GLU A 43 -8.07 -1.92 -24.24
CA GLU A 43 -7.63 -0.75 -25.01
C GLU A 43 -6.13 -0.78 -25.31
N GLN A 44 -5.29 -1.12 -24.33
CA GLN A 44 -3.85 -1.23 -24.54
C GLN A 44 -3.50 -2.37 -25.51
N LEU A 45 -4.18 -3.51 -25.41
CA LEU A 45 -4.03 -4.61 -26.35
C LEU A 45 -4.41 -4.20 -27.78
N ARG A 46 -5.48 -3.42 -27.97
CA ARG A 46 -5.83 -2.88 -29.29
C ARG A 46 -4.75 -1.94 -29.83
N LYS A 47 -4.17 -1.07 -28.99
CA LYS A 47 -3.07 -0.18 -29.39
C LYS A 47 -1.85 -0.98 -29.83
N LEU A 48 -1.45 -2.00 -29.07
CA LEU A 48 -0.37 -2.91 -29.42
C LEU A 48 -0.58 -3.57 -30.80
N LEU A 49 -1.78 -4.08 -31.06
CA LEU A 49 -2.09 -4.72 -32.35
C LEU A 49 -2.06 -3.75 -33.53
N VAL A 50 -2.47 -2.50 -33.32
CA VAL A 50 -2.35 -1.43 -34.33
C VAL A 50 -0.88 -1.15 -34.61
N VAL A 51 -0.07 -0.91 -33.58
CA VAL A 51 1.40 -0.68 -33.71
C VAL A 51 2.05 -1.82 -34.47
N PHE A 52 1.75 -3.08 -34.11
CA PHE A 52 2.29 -4.24 -34.82
C PHE A 52 1.91 -4.24 -36.32
N SER A 53 0.63 -3.98 -36.63
CA SER A 53 0.16 -3.96 -38.02
C SER A 53 0.80 -2.85 -38.87
N THR A 54 1.07 -1.68 -38.29
CA THR A 54 1.69 -0.55 -39.00
C THR A 54 3.19 -0.71 -39.15
N THR A 55 3.84 -1.47 -38.26
CA THR A 55 5.30 -1.70 -38.30
C THR A 55 5.70 -2.70 -39.41
N GLY A 56 4.75 -3.52 -39.90
CA GLY A 56 4.95 -4.46 -41.01
C GLY A 56 4.58 -3.95 -42.41
N THR A 57 3.99 -2.76 -42.54
CA THR A 57 3.51 -2.21 -43.83
C THR A 57 4.30 -0.98 -44.26
N SER A 58 5.49 -1.20 -44.80
CA SER A 58 6.19 -0.25 -45.69
C SER A 58 5.89 -0.57 -47.16
N ALA A 59 4.61 -0.69 -47.52
CA ALA A 59 4.14 -0.70 -48.90
C ALA A 59 2.80 0.07 -49.01
N PRO A 60 2.59 0.89 -50.06
CA PRO A 60 1.44 1.78 -50.13
C PRO A 60 0.12 1.02 -50.31
N ALA A 61 -0.93 1.54 -49.66
CA ALA A 61 -2.25 0.93 -49.54
C ALA A 61 -3.11 0.98 -50.80
N PRO A 62 -4.15 0.12 -50.89
CA PRO A 62 -5.44 0.56 -51.43
C PRO A 62 -6.62 0.33 -50.46
N VAL A 63 -7.43 1.40 -50.36
CA VAL A 63 -8.91 1.58 -50.12
C VAL A 63 -9.60 0.78 -48.99
N PRO A 64 -10.47 1.42 -48.15
CA PRO A 64 -10.88 0.85 -46.87
C PRO A 64 -12.06 -0.13 -46.97
N ALA A 65 -11.96 -1.25 -46.26
CA ALA A 65 -13.10 -2.11 -45.94
C ALA A 65 -13.36 -2.06 -44.43
N GLN A 66 -14.60 -1.75 -44.08
CA GLN A 66 -15.09 -1.59 -42.71
C GLN A 66 -15.15 -2.95 -41.98
N GLY A 67 -14.65 -2.99 -40.74
CA GLY A 67 -14.92 -4.07 -39.79
C GLY A 67 -13.70 -4.50 -38.97
N ALA A 68 -13.78 -4.36 -37.63
CA ALA A 68 -12.75 -4.77 -36.67
C ALA A 68 -12.35 -6.26 -36.76
N THR A 69 -13.23 -7.11 -37.29
CA THR A 69 -13.00 -8.55 -37.53
C THR A 69 -12.08 -8.84 -38.74
N ALA A 70 -11.98 -7.94 -39.71
CA ALA A 70 -11.11 -8.10 -40.88
C ALA A 70 -9.63 -7.79 -40.55
N LEU A 71 -9.39 -6.83 -39.65
CA LEU A 71 -8.04 -6.51 -39.14
C LEU A 71 -7.43 -7.67 -38.34
N LEU A 72 -8.25 -8.39 -37.54
CA LEU A 72 -7.85 -9.57 -36.77
C LEU A 72 -7.36 -10.74 -37.66
N LYS A 73 -7.98 -10.97 -38.83
CA LYS A 73 -7.56 -12.03 -39.76
C LYS A 73 -6.29 -11.68 -40.55
N ARG A 74 -6.01 -10.39 -40.76
CA ARG A 74 -4.84 -9.93 -41.53
C ARG A 74 -3.55 -9.87 -40.69
N ALA A 75 -3.66 -9.51 -39.41
CA ALA A 75 -2.51 -9.46 -38.49
C ALA A 75 -1.83 -10.83 -38.26
N VAL A 76 -2.53 -11.94 -38.53
CA VAL A 76 -2.05 -13.31 -38.28
C VAL A 76 -1.37 -13.95 -39.50
N LYS A 77 -1.45 -13.35 -40.71
CA LYS A 77 -1.04 -14.02 -41.96
C LYS A 77 0.04 -13.29 -42.79
N GLY A 78 0.75 -12.31 -42.24
CA GLY A 78 1.79 -11.65 -43.01
C GLY A 78 2.72 -10.78 -42.18
N ALA A 79 3.81 -11.37 -41.70
CA ALA A 79 5.04 -10.66 -41.37
C ALA A 79 6.18 -11.69 -41.30
N THR A 80 6.85 -11.96 -42.42
CA THR A 80 8.20 -12.53 -42.35
C THR A 80 9.13 -11.45 -41.82
N ALA A 81 9.47 -11.53 -40.54
CA ALA A 81 10.37 -10.57 -39.89
C ALA A 81 11.82 -10.74 -40.41
N PRO A 82 12.56 -9.63 -40.67
CA PRO A 82 14.00 -9.70 -40.80
C PRO A 82 14.64 -9.98 -39.44
N ALA A 83 15.78 -10.66 -39.44
CA ALA A 83 16.62 -10.84 -38.26
C ALA A 83 17.12 -9.47 -37.75
N GLY A 84 16.57 -9.01 -36.63
CA GLY A 84 16.98 -7.79 -35.96
C GLY A 84 15.97 -7.41 -34.87
N SER A 85 16.48 -7.12 -33.67
CA SER A 85 15.76 -6.80 -32.43
C SER A 85 14.43 -6.05 -32.61
N ILE A 86 13.46 -6.33 -31.73
CA ILE A 86 12.15 -5.65 -31.71
C ILE A 86 12.25 -4.12 -31.86
N PRO A 87 11.42 -3.50 -32.72
CA PRO A 87 11.31 -2.04 -32.85
C PRO A 87 10.96 -1.39 -31.51
N ALA A 88 11.46 -0.17 -31.26
CA ALA A 88 11.27 0.53 -29.99
C ALA A 88 9.78 0.75 -29.66
N ASP A 89 8.99 1.19 -30.64
CA ASP A 89 7.55 1.43 -30.45
C ASP A 89 6.79 0.15 -30.10
N LEU A 90 7.19 -0.99 -30.68
CA LEU A 90 6.60 -2.29 -30.38
C LEU A 90 7.00 -2.78 -28.98
N LEU A 91 8.26 -2.57 -28.59
CA LEU A 91 8.73 -2.85 -27.23
C LEU A 91 7.93 -2.05 -26.19
N ASP A 92 7.77 -0.74 -26.41
CA ASP A 92 7.05 0.13 -25.48
C ASP A 92 5.57 -0.25 -25.37
N ALA A 93 4.95 -0.59 -26.50
CA ALA A 93 3.58 -1.10 -26.52
C ALA A 93 3.44 -2.44 -25.76
N LEU A 94 4.38 -3.37 -25.93
CA LEU A 94 4.40 -4.63 -25.19
C LEU A 94 4.54 -4.40 -23.70
N LEU A 95 5.50 -3.55 -23.27
CA LEU A 95 5.69 -3.20 -21.87
C LEU A 95 4.46 -2.51 -21.27
N ALA A 96 3.77 -1.65 -22.03
CA ALA A 96 2.54 -1.00 -21.59
C ALA A 96 1.42 -2.03 -21.35
N VAL A 97 1.23 -2.98 -22.26
CA VAL A 97 0.29 -4.10 -22.09
C VAL A 97 0.67 -4.95 -20.89
N GLY A 98 1.94 -5.33 -20.76
CA GLY A 98 2.41 -6.15 -19.64
C GLY A 98 2.18 -5.50 -18.28
N ASN A 99 2.48 -4.21 -18.14
CA ASN A 99 2.18 -3.47 -16.90
C ASN A 99 0.67 -3.41 -16.64
N LYS A 100 -0.15 -3.24 -17.68
CA LYS A 100 -1.60 -3.16 -17.51
C LYS A 100 -2.24 -4.52 -17.18
N ALA A 101 -1.68 -5.60 -17.72
CA ALA A 101 -2.07 -6.96 -17.40
C ALA A 101 -1.74 -7.29 -15.94
N LEU A 102 -0.56 -6.88 -15.47
CA LEU A 102 -0.17 -6.97 -14.07
C LEU A 102 -1.13 -6.21 -13.13
N GLU A 103 -1.60 -5.01 -13.49
CA GLU A 103 -2.57 -4.24 -12.70
C GLU A 103 -3.95 -4.90 -12.57
N CYS A 104 -4.33 -5.76 -13.53
CA CYS A 104 -5.58 -6.51 -13.47
C CYS A 104 -5.53 -7.55 -12.34
N GLY A 105 -4.39 -8.21 -12.14
CA GLY A 105 -4.14 -9.09 -10.99
C GLY A 105 -4.83 -10.46 -11.02
N TYR A 106 -5.46 -10.83 -12.14
CA TYR A 106 -6.05 -12.15 -12.35
C TYR A 106 -5.05 -13.11 -13.00
N ASP A 107 -5.14 -14.41 -12.73
CA ASP A 107 -4.20 -15.44 -13.20
C ASP A 107 -3.92 -15.38 -14.71
N ASP A 108 -4.96 -15.25 -15.54
CA ASP A 108 -4.85 -15.19 -17.00
C ASP A 108 -4.00 -13.98 -17.45
N GLU A 109 -4.26 -12.82 -16.87
CA GLU A 109 -3.54 -11.57 -17.15
C GLU A 109 -2.13 -11.55 -16.54
N LEU A 110 -1.92 -12.13 -15.35
CA LEU A 110 -0.59 -12.27 -14.75
C LEU A 110 0.31 -13.17 -15.61
N ASN A 111 -0.24 -14.25 -16.15
CA ASN A 111 0.47 -15.12 -17.09
C ASN A 111 0.79 -14.42 -18.41
N LEU A 112 -0.12 -13.57 -18.90
CA LEU A 112 0.15 -12.74 -20.07
C LEU A 112 1.30 -11.74 -19.80
N ALA A 113 1.30 -11.10 -18.64
CA ALA A 113 2.37 -10.18 -18.24
C ALA A 113 3.74 -10.88 -18.17
N LEU A 114 3.78 -12.11 -17.62
CA LEU A 114 4.99 -12.93 -17.56
C LEU A 114 5.47 -13.30 -18.98
N GLN A 115 4.56 -13.80 -19.83
CA GLN A 115 4.89 -14.14 -21.22
C GLN A 115 5.45 -12.94 -22.00
N ILE A 116 4.84 -11.76 -21.83
CA ILE A 116 5.33 -10.51 -22.44
C ILE A 116 6.74 -10.18 -21.94
N SER A 117 6.97 -10.26 -20.62
CA SER A 117 8.29 -9.96 -20.06
C SER A 117 9.37 -10.91 -20.58
N ASP A 118 9.02 -12.17 -20.82
CA ASP A 118 9.95 -13.19 -21.31
C ASP A 118 10.30 -12.98 -22.77
N THR A 119 9.31 -12.64 -23.59
CA THR A 119 9.55 -12.23 -24.98
C THR A 119 10.41 -10.97 -25.06
N VAL A 120 10.14 -9.96 -24.22
CA VAL A 120 10.97 -8.75 -24.17
C VAL A 120 12.42 -9.08 -23.79
N LEU A 121 12.63 -9.97 -22.83
CA LEU A 121 13.97 -10.35 -22.38
C LEU A 121 14.70 -11.29 -23.35
N ALA A 122 13.98 -12.11 -24.11
CA ALA A 122 14.54 -12.90 -25.20
C ALA A 122 15.12 -11.99 -26.30
N GLU A 123 14.40 -10.92 -26.63
CA GLU A 123 14.76 -9.96 -27.68
C GLU A 123 15.75 -8.89 -27.19
N ARG A 124 15.65 -8.47 -25.93
CA ARG A 124 16.49 -7.46 -25.30
C ARG A 124 16.86 -7.88 -23.87
N LYS A 125 17.90 -8.71 -23.76
CA LYS A 125 18.40 -9.28 -22.48
C LYS A 125 18.72 -8.24 -21.39
N ASN A 126 19.12 -7.03 -21.78
CA ASN A 126 19.47 -5.94 -20.85
C ASN A 126 18.33 -4.93 -20.64
N SER A 127 17.08 -5.30 -20.95
CA SER A 127 15.93 -4.44 -20.72
C SER A 127 15.61 -4.32 -19.23
N ARG A 128 15.99 -3.18 -18.60
CA ARG A 128 15.64 -2.87 -17.21
C ARG A 128 14.12 -2.99 -16.95
N ALA A 129 13.31 -2.44 -17.86
CA ALA A 129 11.86 -2.49 -17.76
C ALA A 129 11.32 -3.93 -17.91
N GLY A 130 11.95 -4.75 -18.75
CA GLY A 130 11.63 -6.17 -18.91
C GLY A 130 11.89 -6.97 -17.63
N TRP A 131 13.07 -6.84 -17.04
CA TRP A 131 13.42 -7.51 -15.77
C TRP A 131 12.51 -7.10 -14.62
N ARG A 132 12.20 -5.80 -14.50
CA ARG A 132 11.28 -5.30 -13.47
C ARG A 132 9.85 -5.81 -13.68
N LEU A 133 9.37 -5.89 -14.93
CA LEU A 133 8.05 -6.44 -15.23
C LEU A 133 8.00 -7.93 -14.89
N ARG A 134 9.02 -8.70 -15.29
CA ARG A 134 9.15 -10.13 -14.98
C ARG A 134 9.10 -10.37 -13.48
N ALA A 135 9.91 -9.64 -12.71
CA ALA A 135 9.98 -9.76 -11.26
C ALA A 135 8.63 -9.53 -10.59
N ARG A 136 7.92 -8.45 -10.97
CA ARG A 136 6.59 -8.13 -10.43
C ARG A 136 5.53 -9.16 -10.82
N ALA A 137 5.60 -9.72 -12.03
CA ALA A 137 4.67 -10.76 -12.49
C ALA A 137 4.88 -12.07 -11.71
N LEU A 138 6.13 -12.51 -11.55
CA LEU A 138 6.48 -13.69 -10.74
C LEU A 138 6.05 -13.53 -9.29
N GLU A 139 6.33 -12.35 -8.72
CA GLU A 139 5.92 -12.02 -7.35
C GLU A 139 4.39 -12.08 -7.18
N ALA A 140 3.63 -11.54 -8.13
CA ALA A 140 2.17 -11.60 -8.11
C ALA A 140 1.62 -13.02 -8.31
N LEU A 141 2.31 -13.85 -9.10
CA LEU A 141 2.02 -15.27 -9.26
C LEU A 141 2.43 -16.12 -8.05
N GLY A 142 3.16 -15.54 -7.09
CA GLY A 142 3.63 -16.23 -5.89
C GLY A 142 4.91 -17.04 -6.09
N ASP A 143 5.64 -16.81 -7.18
CA ASP A 143 6.93 -17.42 -7.48
C ASP A 143 8.08 -16.52 -6.97
N GLU A 144 8.28 -16.55 -5.65
CA GLU A 144 9.18 -15.65 -4.94
C GLU A 144 10.67 -15.82 -5.26
N PRO A 145 11.24 -17.03 -5.34
CA PRO A 145 12.67 -17.18 -5.62
C PRO A 145 13.04 -16.61 -6.99
N GLU A 146 12.22 -16.87 -8.00
CA GLU A 146 12.39 -16.38 -9.36
C GLU A 146 12.14 -14.87 -9.44
N ALA A 147 11.19 -14.36 -8.67
CA ALA A 147 10.96 -12.91 -8.55
C ALA A 147 12.19 -12.19 -7.96
N VAL A 148 12.79 -12.73 -6.90
CA VAL A 148 14.01 -12.20 -6.29
C VAL A 148 15.15 -12.19 -7.30
N GLN A 149 15.38 -13.28 -8.03
CA GLN A 149 16.41 -13.36 -9.07
C GLN A 149 16.18 -12.30 -10.16
N ALA A 150 14.94 -12.11 -10.62
CA ALA A 150 14.61 -11.11 -11.62
C ALA A 150 14.81 -9.67 -11.11
N TYR A 151 14.51 -9.40 -9.83
CA TYR A 151 14.79 -8.11 -9.19
C TYR A 151 16.29 -7.85 -9.03
N GLU A 152 17.09 -8.86 -8.70
CA GLU A 152 18.55 -8.74 -8.65
C GLU A 152 19.13 -8.40 -10.02
N ARG A 153 18.66 -9.07 -11.07
CA ARG A 153 19.03 -8.73 -12.46
C ARG A 153 18.66 -7.32 -12.85
N TYR A 154 17.52 -6.82 -12.37
CA TYR A 154 17.16 -5.41 -12.57
C TYR A 154 18.15 -4.46 -11.87
N LEU A 155 18.53 -4.76 -10.62
CA LEU A 155 19.48 -3.95 -9.84
C LEU A 155 20.88 -3.93 -10.46
N GLU A 156 21.36 -5.06 -11.00
CA GLU A 156 22.64 -5.13 -11.73
C GLU A 156 22.71 -4.17 -12.94
N LEU A 157 21.56 -3.80 -13.50
CA LEU A 157 21.44 -2.95 -14.68
C LEU A 157 21.18 -1.47 -14.34
N THR A 158 21.04 -1.09 -13.06
CA THR A 158 20.76 0.30 -12.66
C THR A 158 21.71 0.79 -11.57
N SER A 159 22.16 2.04 -11.67
CA SER A 159 22.99 2.68 -10.64
C SER A 159 22.16 3.29 -9.51
N GLU A 160 20.86 3.50 -9.73
CA GLU A 160 19.92 4.06 -8.76
C GLU A 160 18.73 3.12 -8.55
N ASP A 161 18.41 2.85 -7.29
CA ASP A 161 17.23 2.08 -6.89
C ASP A 161 16.02 3.00 -6.67
N GLY A 162 15.58 3.68 -7.73
CA GLY A 162 14.46 4.63 -7.68
C GLY A 162 13.10 4.00 -7.33
N PHE A 163 13.01 2.66 -7.28
CA PHE A 163 11.78 1.93 -6.94
C PHE A 163 11.87 1.16 -5.61
N GLY A 164 12.98 1.27 -4.86
CA GLY A 164 13.16 0.57 -3.59
C GLY A 164 13.20 -0.96 -3.71
N VAL A 165 13.68 -1.49 -4.83
CA VAL A 165 13.78 -2.92 -5.14
C VAL A 165 14.72 -3.64 -4.17
N ALA A 166 15.81 -3.02 -3.71
CA ALA A 166 16.71 -3.65 -2.74
C ALA A 166 16.01 -3.93 -1.41
N ALA A 167 15.20 -2.98 -0.93
CA ALA A 167 14.38 -3.17 0.26
C ALA A 167 13.31 -4.24 0.02
N ARG A 168 12.71 -4.29 -1.19
CA ARG A 168 11.74 -5.33 -1.58
C ARG A 168 12.35 -6.74 -1.53
N ILE A 169 13.53 -6.94 -2.13
CA ILE A 169 14.26 -8.23 -2.10
C ILE A 169 14.53 -8.67 -0.67
N THR A 170 15.03 -7.75 0.17
CA THR A 170 15.30 -8.03 1.59
C THR A 170 14.03 -8.49 2.30
N GLY A 171 12.89 -7.87 1.98
CA GLY A 171 11.58 -8.25 2.52
C GLY A 171 11.16 -9.65 2.10
N LEU A 172 11.24 -9.95 0.80
CA LEU A 172 10.89 -11.29 0.29
C LEU A 172 11.76 -12.37 0.94
N ARG A 173 13.07 -12.14 1.04
CA ARG A 173 13.99 -13.08 1.71
C ARG A 173 13.65 -13.30 3.18
N ARG A 174 13.40 -12.22 3.92
CA ARG A 174 13.06 -12.29 5.34
C ARG A 174 11.70 -12.96 5.57
N ALA A 175 10.73 -12.71 4.69
CA ALA A 175 9.44 -13.40 4.74
C ALA A 175 9.60 -14.90 4.50
N ALA A 176 10.39 -15.32 3.50
CA ALA A 176 10.65 -16.72 3.24
C ALA A 176 11.39 -17.39 4.42
N GLU A 177 12.29 -16.67 5.09
CA GLU A 177 12.95 -17.15 6.32
C GLU A 177 11.94 -17.38 7.46
N ARG A 178 11.05 -16.42 7.72
CA ARG A 178 10.01 -16.56 8.75
C ARG A 178 9.02 -17.68 8.45
N GLU A 179 8.70 -17.92 7.19
CA GLU A 179 7.87 -19.07 6.79
C GLU A 179 8.59 -20.39 7.11
N ARG A 180 9.88 -20.51 6.80
CA ARG A 180 10.67 -21.70 7.17
C ARG A 180 10.75 -21.90 8.68
N GLU A 181 10.95 -20.83 9.45
CA GLU A 181 10.94 -20.90 10.91
C GLU A 181 9.59 -21.38 11.45
N LEU A 182 8.49 -20.86 10.90
CA LEU A 182 7.13 -21.28 11.25
C LEU A 182 6.92 -22.75 10.95
N LEU A 183 7.23 -23.20 9.74
CA LEU A 183 7.08 -24.61 9.36
C LEU A 183 7.94 -25.54 10.21
N ALA A 184 9.18 -25.14 10.52
CA ALA A 184 10.05 -25.89 11.42
C ALA A 184 9.48 -25.94 12.86
N LEU A 185 8.87 -24.84 13.34
CA LEU A 185 8.19 -24.82 14.63
C LEU A 185 6.99 -25.78 14.63
N LEU A 186 6.14 -25.73 13.59
CA LEU A 186 4.99 -26.63 13.47
C LEU A 186 5.42 -28.10 13.42
N GLN A 187 6.50 -28.42 12.71
CA GLN A 187 7.06 -29.77 12.68
C GLN A 187 7.57 -30.23 14.06
N ARG A 188 8.20 -29.34 14.84
CA ARG A 188 8.63 -29.66 16.22
C ARG A 188 7.45 -29.86 17.15
N GLN A 189 6.40 -29.05 17.01
CA GLN A 189 5.18 -29.15 17.81
C GLN A 189 4.34 -30.38 17.43
N CYS A 190 4.40 -30.82 16.16
CA CYS A 190 3.70 -32.01 15.66
C CYS A 190 4.66 -32.95 14.90
N PRO A 191 5.50 -33.75 15.59
CA PRO A 191 6.48 -34.63 14.95
C PRO A 191 5.88 -35.66 13.99
N ARG A 192 4.66 -36.14 14.27
CA ARG A 192 3.90 -37.08 13.42
C ARG A 192 3.56 -36.51 12.04
N ALA A 193 3.71 -35.21 11.83
CA ALA A 193 3.49 -34.58 10.53
C ALA A 193 4.48 -35.06 9.46
N ALA A 194 5.67 -35.53 9.86
CA ALA A 194 6.68 -36.05 8.94
C ALA A 194 6.21 -37.27 8.12
N ASP A 195 5.26 -38.05 8.66
CA ASP A 195 4.69 -39.22 8.00
C ASP A 195 3.79 -38.82 6.81
N PHE A 196 3.25 -37.60 6.84
CA PHE A 196 2.30 -37.09 5.85
C PHE A 196 2.92 -36.07 4.88
N ALA A 197 4.19 -35.70 5.08
CA ALA A 197 4.89 -34.69 4.28
C ALA A 197 5.36 -35.18 2.88
N ARG A 198 5.08 -36.44 2.52
CA ARG A 198 5.52 -37.05 1.24
C ARG A 198 4.37 -37.37 0.27
N GLY A 199 3.12 -37.13 0.68
CA GLY A 199 1.93 -37.39 -0.15
C GLY A 199 1.45 -36.14 -0.91
N PRO A 200 0.48 -36.28 -1.83
CA PRO A 200 -0.14 -35.14 -2.48
C PRO A 200 -0.79 -34.22 -1.43
N ALA A 201 -0.25 -33.01 -1.29
CA ALA A 201 -0.63 -32.12 -0.19
C ALA A 201 -2.13 -31.83 -0.12
N THR A 202 -2.81 -31.71 -1.26
CA THR A 202 -4.26 -31.48 -1.33
C THR A 202 -5.08 -32.62 -0.74
N ASP A 203 -4.65 -33.86 -0.99
CA ASP A 203 -5.38 -35.05 -0.56
C ASP A 203 -5.18 -35.24 0.94
N VAL A 204 -3.94 -35.12 1.39
CA VAL A 204 -3.56 -35.15 2.81
C VAL A 204 -4.28 -34.03 3.59
N TRP A 205 -4.36 -32.82 3.04
CA TRP A 205 -5.09 -31.71 3.64
C TRP A 205 -6.59 -32.01 3.77
N ALA A 206 -7.21 -32.54 2.70
CA ALA A 206 -8.62 -32.90 2.70
C ALA A 206 -8.94 -33.99 3.73
N GLU A 207 -8.07 -35.01 3.88
CA GLU A 207 -8.18 -36.01 4.94
C GLU A 207 -8.10 -35.38 6.34
N GLY A 208 -7.16 -34.44 6.55
CA GLY A 208 -7.03 -33.71 7.80
C GLY A 208 -8.30 -32.91 8.15
N LEU A 209 -8.88 -32.21 7.18
CA LEU A 209 -10.15 -31.48 7.37
C LEU A 209 -11.31 -32.42 7.70
N ALA A 210 -11.38 -33.59 7.06
CA ALA A 210 -12.42 -34.59 7.32
C ALA A 210 -12.31 -35.13 8.76
N LEU A 211 -11.10 -35.41 9.25
CA LEU A 211 -10.86 -35.86 10.62
C LEU A 211 -11.18 -34.77 11.64
N HIS A 212 -10.81 -33.52 11.36
CA HIS A 212 -11.20 -32.38 12.20
C HIS A 212 -12.73 -32.23 12.29
N ALA A 213 -13.44 -32.39 11.18
CA ALA A 213 -14.91 -32.33 11.16
C ALA A 213 -15.57 -33.46 12.00
N LEU A 214 -14.86 -34.59 12.17
CA LEU A 214 -15.27 -35.68 13.06
C LEU A 214 -14.85 -35.46 14.52
N GLY A 215 -14.16 -34.36 14.83
CA GLY A 215 -13.63 -34.04 16.16
C GLY A 215 -12.32 -34.74 16.52
N ASP A 216 -11.69 -35.45 15.59
CA ASP A 216 -10.44 -36.18 15.81
C ASP A 216 -9.22 -35.30 15.50
N TRP A 217 -8.91 -34.36 16.42
CA TRP A 217 -7.77 -33.46 16.25
C TRP A 217 -6.43 -34.19 16.25
N ASP A 218 -6.27 -35.22 17.08
CA ASP A 218 -5.03 -35.99 17.21
C ASP A 218 -4.63 -36.71 15.91
N ALA A 219 -5.62 -37.07 15.07
CA ALA A 219 -5.38 -37.59 13.73
C ALA A 219 -5.35 -36.50 12.65
N ALA A 220 -6.09 -35.39 12.83
CA ALA A 220 -6.17 -34.29 11.87
C ALA A 220 -4.89 -33.45 11.81
N GLU A 221 -4.37 -33.00 12.96
CA GLU A 221 -3.24 -32.06 13.02
C GLU A 221 -1.98 -32.56 12.29
N PRO A 222 -1.53 -33.82 12.47
CA PRO A 222 -0.39 -34.35 11.70
C PRO A 222 -0.57 -34.27 10.19
N ARG A 223 -1.79 -34.47 9.68
CA ARG A 223 -2.08 -34.38 8.23
C ARG A 223 -2.07 -32.94 7.74
N LEU A 224 -2.72 -32.03 8.48
CA LEU A 224 -2.74 -30.61 8.13
C LEU A 224 -1.32 -30.03 8.10
N VAL A 225 -0.52 -30.28 9.15
CA VAL A 225 0.89 -29.84 9.20
C VAL A 225 1.72 -30.56 8.13
N GLY A 226 1.52 -31.86 7.92
CA GLY A 226 2.22 -32.62 6.89
C GLY A 226 1.98 -32.08 5.47
N ALA A 227 0.74 -31.72 5.14
CA ALA A 227 0.40 -31.09 3.87
C ALA A 227 1.06 -29.71 3.69
N LEU A 228 1.15 -28.89 4.74
CA LEU A 228 1.89 -27.62 4.70
C LEU A 228 3.38 -27.84 4.41
N LEU A 229 3.99 -28.86 5.03
CA LEU A 229 5.38 -29.23 4.76
C LEU A 229 5.56 -29.73 3.32
N ALA A 230 4.63 -30.54 2.81
CA ALA A 230 4.64 -31.02 1.43
C ALA A 230 4.52 -29.85 0.43
N LEU A 231 3.63 -28.89 0.64
CA LEU A 231 3.50 -27.70 -0.21
C LEU A 231 4.77 -26.85 -0.22
N SER A 232 5.43 -26.71 0.93
CA SER A 232 6.69 -25.99 0.99
C SER A 232 7.81 -26.73 0.26
N ALA A 233 7.84 -28.06 0.32
CA ALA A 233 8.83 -28.88 -0.38
C ALA A 233 8.62 -28.89 -1.90
N ASP A 234 7.37 -28.82 -2.34
CA ASP A 234 6.98 -28.71 -3.75
C ASP A 234 7.12 -27.29 -4.32
N GLU A 235 7.58 -26.33 -3.50
CA GLU A 235 7.68 -24.90 -3.85
C GLU A 235 6.36 -24.34 -4.40
N ALA A 236 5.22 -24.81 -3.88
CA ALA A 236 3.90 -24.36 -4.31
C ALA A 236 3.76 -22.83 -4.16
N PRO A 237 2.97 -22.14 -5.00
CA PRO A 237 2.84 -20.69 -4.95
C PRO A 237 2.60 -20.17 -3.54
N VAL A 238 3.28 -19.07 -3.17
CA VAL A 238 3.24 -18.60 -1.78
C VAL A 238 1.81 -18.24 -1.34
N ALA A 239 0.94 -17.80 -2.25
CA ALA A 239 -0.46 -17.53 -1.95
C ALA A 239 -1.18 -18.79 -1.40
N ASP A 240 -0.98 -19.93 -2.03
CA ASP A 240 -1.59 -21.21 -1.64
C ASP A 240 -1.08 -21.65 -0.25
N ARG A 241 0.23 -21.54 -0.02
CA ARG A 241 0.83 -21.85 1.29
C ARG A 241 0.29 -20.96 2.40
N GLN A 242 0.11 -19.66 2.11
CA GLN A 242 -0.41 -18.69 3.06
C GLN A 242 -1.89 -18.89 3.39
N GLU A 243 -2.69 -19.28 2.39
CA GLU A 243 -4.09 -19.63 2.58
C GLU A 243 -4.23 -20.81 3.54
N LEU A 244 -3.49 -21.89 3.28
CA LEU A 244 -3.54 -23.08 4.13
C LEU A 244 -2.94 -22.82 5.52
N LEU A 245 -1.85 -22.04 5.64
CA LEU A 245 -1.32 -21.63 6.94
C LEU A 245 -2.36 -20.85 7.76
N SER A 246 -3.07 -19.91 7.12
CA SER A 246 -4.14 -19.15 7.77
C SER A 246 -5.25 -20.09 8.26
N GLN A 247 -5.71 -20.98 7.38
CA GLN A 247 -6.77 -21.93 7.71
C GLN A 247 -6.37 -22.86 8.86
N TYR A 248 -5.12 -23.36 8.87
CA TYR A 248 -4.62 -24.19 9.98
C TYR A 248 -4.62 -23.43 11.31
N LEU A 249 -4.12 -22.19 11.34
CA LEU A 249 -4.08 -21.39 12.57
C LEU A 249 -5.50 -21.07 13.09
N ASP A 250 -6.44 -20.82 12.19
CA ASP A 250 -7.85 -20.61 12.54
C ASP A 250 -8.45 -21.87 13.18
N LEU A 251 -8.24 -23.05 12.58
CA LEU A 251 -8.69 -24.33 13.12
C LEU A 251 -8.08 -24.59 14.50
N ARG A 252 -6.76 -24.40 14.64
CA ARG A 252 -6.03 -24.65 15.89
C ARG A 252 -6.46 -23.73 17.02
N THR A 253 -6.85 -22.50 16.71
CA THR A 253 -7.37 -21.55 17.71
C THR A 253 -8.65 -22.05 18.39
N GLY A 254 -9.45 -22.88 17.70
CA GLY A 254 -10.68 -23.47 18.24
C GLY A 254 -10.48 -24.66 19.18
N ILE A 255 -9.29 -25.25 19.25
CA ILE A 255 -9.03 -26.55 19.90
C ILE A 255 -8.52 -26.44 21.36
N ALA A 256 -8.11 -25.24 21.81
CA ALA A 256 -7.77 -24.91 23.20
C ALA A 256 -6.72 -25.82 23.92
N ALA A 257 -5.78 -26.43 23.18
CA ALA A 257 -4.84 -27.39 23.78
C ALA A 257 -3.47 -26.81 24.20
N ASP A 258 -3.00 -25.71 23.62
CA ASP A 258 -1.73 -25.05 24.04
C ASP A 258 -1.65 -23.58 23.56
N PRO A 259 -2.02 -22.61 24.42
CA PRO A 259 -1.99 -21.19 24.07
C PRO A 259 -0.58 -20.65 23.77
N THR A 260 0.47 -21.19 24.41
CA THR A 260 1.84 -20.69 24.26
C THR A 260 2.39 -21.10 22.90
N ALA A 261 2.26 -22.37 22.54
CA ALA A 261 2.69 -22.89 21.25
C ALA A 261 1.95 -22.21 20.08
N LEU A 262 0.65 -21.94 20.25
CA LEU A 262 -0.15 -21.20 19.27
C LEU A 262 0.30 -19.74 19.17
N THR A 263 0.59 -19.07 20.29
CA THR A 263 1.05 -17.67 20.31
C THR A 263 2.36 -17.51 19.53
N GLU A 264 3.31 -18.43 19.70
CA GLU A 264 4.57 -18.42 18.96
C GLU A 264 4.35 -18.59 17.44
N ALA A 265 3.51 -19.54 17.04
CA ALA A 265 3.17 -19.77 15.63
C ALA A 265 2.46 -18.57 15.00
N VAL A 266 1.48 -17.98 15.71
CA VAL A 266 0.77 -16.77 15.27
C VAL A 266 1.72 -15.57 15.15
N ALA A 267 2.68 -15.43 16.07
CA ALA A 267 3.68 -14.36 16.01
C ALA A 267 4.54 -14.46 14.75
N LEU A 268 5.06 -15.65 14.43
CA LEU A 268 5.84 -15.90 13.21
C LEU A 268 5.01 -15.66 11.94
N TYR A 269 3.78 -16.17 11.90
CA TYR A 269 2.86 -15.93 10.78
C TYR A 269 2.55 -14.44 10.59
N ALA A 270 2.26 -13.72 11.67
CA ALA A 270 1.97 -12.29 11.62
C ALA A 270 3.19 -11.46 11.22
N GLU A 271 4.40 -11.82 11.67
CA GLU A 271 5.64 -11.18 11.23
C GLU A 271 5.89 -11.43 9.75
N GLN A 272 5.80 -12.69 9.30
CA GLN A 272 5.95 -13.06 7.90
C GLN A 272 4.97 -12.29 7.00
N ARG A 273 3.69 -12.27 7.34
CA ARG A 273 2.65 -11.56 6.59
C ARG A 273 2.90 -10.04 6.55
N ARG A 274 3.36 -9.44 7.66
CA ARG A 274 3.74 -8.02 7.71
C ARG A 274 4.89 -7.71 6.76
N ILE A 275 5.93 -8.53 6.78
CA ILE A 275 7.13 -8.34 5.95
C ILE A 275 6.79 -8.46 4.45
N ARG A 276 5.95 -9.40 4.03
CA ARG A 276 5.54 -9.53 2.61
C ARG A 276 4.75 -8.32 2.13
N MET A 277 3.85 -7.82 2.96
CA MET A 277 3.01 -6.67 2.61
C MET A 277 3.80 -5.36 2.54
N ARG A 278 4.92 -5.23 3.27
CA ARG A 278 5.60 -3.92 3.47
C ARG A 278 7.10 -3.88 3.19
N GLY A 279 7.74 -5.02 2.96
CA GLY A 279 9.19 -5.14 3.14
C GLY A 279 9.57 -5.23 4.63
N PRO A 280 10.87 -5.41 4.95
CA PRO A 280 11.36 -5.48 6.31
C PRO A 280 11.50 -4.05 6.84
N VAL A 281 10.36 -3.42 7.12
CA VAL A 281 10.31 -2.15 7.81
C VAL A 281 9.98 -2.47 9.26
N ALA A 282 10.75 -1.93 10.20
CA ALA A 282 10.39 -1.99 11.61
C ALA A 282 8.92 -1.56 11.74
N ASP A 283 8.10 -2.36 12.41
CA ASP A 283 6.68 -2.02 12.57
C ASP A 283 6.60 -0.67 13.30
N PRO A 284 6.03 0.37 12.69
CA PRO A 284 6.07 1.72 13.28
C PRO A 284 5.25 1.82 14.58
N THR A 285 4.55 0.75 14.96
CA THR A 285 3.80 0.61 16.20
C THR A 285 4.48 -0.31 17.23
N VAL A 286 5.61 -0.94 16.88
CA VAL A 286 6.38 -1.85 17.75
C VAL A 286 7.85 -1.42 17.80
N GLY A 287 8.36 -1.08 18.99
CA GLY A 287 9.80 -0.87 19.21
C GLY A 287 10.32 0.55 18.94
N GLY A 288 9.61 1.60 19.35
CA GLY A 288 10.15 2.97 19.33
C GLY A 288 9.14 4.11 19.45
N VAL A 289 7.84 3.84 19.27
CA VAL A 289 6.76 4.82 19.43
C VAL A 289 5.94 4.47 20.67
N GLN A 290 5.66 5.47 21.51
CA GLN A 290 4.76 5.32 22.66
C GLN A 290 3.34 5.79 22.29
N TRP A 291 2.36 4.91 22.47
CA TRP A 291 0.96 5.28 22.31
C TRP A 291 0.51 6.11 23.52
N ILE A 292 -0.22 7.18 23.26
CA ILE A 292 -0.79 8.03 24.31
C ILE A 292 -2.30 8.14 24.16
N SER A 293 -2.97 7.99 25.28
CA SER A 293 -4.39 8.24 25.47
C SER A 293 -4.69 9.73 25.66
N LEU A 294 -5.98 10.09 25.68
CA LEU A 294 -6.44 11.45 26.00
C LEU A 294 -5.85 11.98 27.31
N GLY A 295 -5.78 11.15 28.36
CA GLY A 295 -5.26 11.55 29.66
C GLY A 295 -3.75 11.81 29.64
N GLU A 296 -2.99 10.95 28.96
CA GLU A 296 -1.54 11.13 28.80
C GLU A 296 -1.23 12.35 27.95
N PHE A 297 -1.99 12.58 26.87
CA PHE A 297 -1.86 13.78 26.06
C PHE A 297 -2.15 15.04 26.88
N ARG A 298 -3.21 15.05 27.69
CA ARG A 298 -3.50 16.16 28.63
C ARG A 298 -2.31 16.46 29.53
N ASN A 299 -1.67 15.43 30.09
CA ASN A 299 -0.51 15.60 30.97
C ASN A 299 0.71 16.17 30.21
N GLN A 300 0.90 15.80 28.94
CA GLN A 300 2.01 16.32 28.13
C GLN A 300 1.90 17.82 27.83
N ILE A 301 0.68 18.36 27.74
CA ILE A 301 0.41 19.74 27.33
C ILE A 301 0.08 20.69 28.50
N ALA A 302 -0.15 20.15 29.69
CA ALA A 302 -0.54 20.92 30.86
C ALA A 302 0.51 21.97 31.26
N GLY A 303 0.07 23.19 31.53
CA GLY A 303 0.92 24.32 31.93
C GLY A 303 1.76 24.93 30.80
N LYS A 304 1.71 24.39 29.58
CA LYS A 304 2.52 24.85 28.45
C LYS A 304 1.79 25.87 27.59
N SER A 305 2.53 26.84 27.09
CA SER A 305 2.07 27.75 26.03
C SER A 305 2.00 27.04 24.68
N ILE A 306 0.88 27.17 23.96
CA ILE A 306 0.66 26.48 22.70
C ILE A 306 0.31 27.47 21.60
N CYS A 307 0.98 27.34 20.45
CA CYS A 307 0.54 27.99 19.21
C CYS A 307 0.13 26.98 18.14
N LEU A 308 -0.96 27.29 17.43
CA LEU A 308 -1.40 26.56 16.24
C LEU A 308 -1.10 27.42 15.04
N ILE A 309 -0.46 26.84 14.01
CA ILE A 309 -0.07 27.58 12.82
C ILE A 309 -0.94 27.15 11.64
N ALA A 310 -1.70 28.09 11.08
CA ALA A 310 -2.48 27.85 9.89
C ALA A 310 -1.59 27.68 8.66
N ASN A 311 -2.08 26.91 7.68
CA ASN A 311 -1.47 26.81 6.35
C ASN A 311 -2.00 27.93 5.42
N SER A 312 -1.99 29.19 5.88
CA SER A 312 -2.52 30.35 5.14
C SER A 312 -1.41 31.17 4.47
N GLY A 313 -1.75 31.83 3.37
CA GLY A 313 -0.84 32.73 2.64
C GLY A 313 -0.27 33.83 3.54
N ARG A 314 -1.09 34.41 4.42
CA ARG A 314 -0.69 35.45 5.39
C ARG A 314 0.51 35.06 6.24
N VAL A 315 0.59 33.81 6.70
CA VAL A 315 1.76 33.38 7.49
C VAL A 315 3.02 33.43 6.64
N GLY A 316 2.93 33.02 5.37
CA GLY A 316 4.04 33.02 4.41
C GLY A 316 4.55 34.41 4.02
N GLU A 317 3.83 35.48 4.37
CA GLU A 317 4.21 36.87 4.14
C GLU A 317 4.60 37.60 5.45
N SER A 318 4.59 36.88 6.59
CA SER A 318 4.77 37.47 7.92
C SER A 318 6.25 37.62 8.33
N SER A 319 6.55 37.85 9.60
CA SER A 319 7.91 37.66 10.17
C SER A 319 7.81 37.03 11.55
N MET A 320 6.85 36.12 11.72
CA MET A 320 6.47 35.55 13.00
C MET A 320 7.38 34.41 13.46
N GLY A 321 8.36 34.00 12.65
CA GLY A 321 9.09 32.75 12.87
C GLY A 321 9.74 32.62 14.24
N THR A 322 10.44 33.66 14.71
CA THR A 322 11.04 33.69 16.05
C THR A 322 9.97 33.61 17.15
N GLN A 323 8.90 34.41 17.03
CA GLN A 323 7.82 34.42 18.02
C GLN A 323 7.09 33.08 18.11
N ILE A 324 6.98 32.37 16.98
CA ILE A 324 6.40 31.02 16.94
C ILE A 324 7.29 30.02 17.68
N ASP A 325 8.60 30.09 17.48
CA ASP A 325 9.54 29.16 18.10
C ASP A 325 9.73 29.42 19.61
N ASP A 326 9.28 30.57 20.13
CA ASP A 326 9.29 30.93 21.56
C ASP A 326 8.19 30.21 22.39
N TYR A 327 7.19 29.58 21.75
CA TYR A 327 6.18 28.80 22.46
C TYR A 327 6.75 27.47 22.97
N ASP A 328 6.19 26.96 24.06
CA ASP A 328 6.57 25.64 24.57
C ASP A 328 6.21 24.54 23.56
N LEU A 329 5.04 24.65 22.92
CA LEU A 329 4.55 23.70 21.93
C LEU A 329 4.05 24.39 20.66
N VAL A 330 4.61 23.96 19.53
CA VAL A 330 4.22 24.39 18.19
C VAL A 330 3.42 23.28 17.49
N VAL A 331 2.18 23.60 17.14
CA VAL A 331 1.24 22.68 16.46
C VAL A 331 1.11 23.03 14.98
N ARG A 332 1.28 22.05 14.11
CA ARG A 332 1.11 22.21 12.65
C ARG A 332 0.16 21.19 12.05
N PHE A 333 -0.36 21.52 10.88
CA PHE A 333 -1.41 20.74 10.23
C PHE A 333 -1.00 20.16 8.89
N ASN A 334 -1.25 18.87 8.70
CA ASN A 334 -1.20 18.19 7.40
C ASN A 334 0.07 18.54 6.58
N SER A 335 -0.11 19.27 5.49
CA SER A 335 0.91 19.67 4.51
C SER A 335 1.58 21.01 4.81
N TYR A 336 1.85 21.29 6.09
CA TYR A 336 2.56 22.49 6.51
C TYR A 336 3.91 22.64 5.82
N ARG A 337 4.32 23.89 5.58
CA ARG A 337 5.65 24.24 5.07
C ARG A 337 6.46 24.87 6.21
N ILE A 338 7.74 24.49 6.29
CA ILE A 338 8.70 25.17 7.16
C ILE A 338 9.43 26.22 6.35
N ASP A 339 9.30 27.44 6.82
CA ASP A 339 10.04 28.62 6.42
C ASP A 339 10.44 29.34 7.72
N PRO A 340 11.72 29.28 8.15
CA PRO A 340 12.11 29.76 9.47
C PRO A 340 11.79 31.22 9.75
N GLY A 341 11.80 32.10 8.74
CA GLY A 341 11.50 33.53 8.94
C GLY A 341 10.01 33.81 9.17
N HIS A 342 9.16 33.01 8.52
CA HIS A 342 7.72 33.25 8.45
C HIS A 342 6.93 32.35 9.39
N THR A 343 7.26 31.07 9.38
CA THR A 343 6.49 30.01 10.04
C THR A 343 7.21 29.40 11.23
N GLY A 344 8.45 29.80 11.53
CA GLY A 344 9.30 29.17 12.54
C GLY A 344 9.91 27.86 12.03
N SER A 345 10.74 27.24 12.85
CA SER A 345 11.49 26.03 12.53
C SER A 345 11.00 24.79 13.28
N ARG A 346 10.28 24.96 14.39
CA ARG A 346 9.86 23.87 15.27
C ARG A 346 8.52 23.25 14.85
N THR A 347 8.37 21.97 15.16
CA THR A 347 7.08 21.25 15.11
C THR A 347 7.08 20.21 16.22
N ASP A 348 6.44 20.53 17.35
CA ASP A 348 6.36 19.61 18.49
C ASP A 348 5.18 18.65 18.30
N ILE A 349 4.04 19.18 17.82
CA ILE A 349 2.83 18.40 17.56
C ILE A 349 2.45 18.52 16.09
N HIS A 350 2.33 17.40 15.41
CA HIS A 350 1.73 17.36 14.08
C HIS A 350 0.34 16.72 14.14
N ALA A 351 -0.67 17.55 13.90
CA ALA A 351 -2.06 17.12 13.72
C ALA A 351 -2.35 16.89 12.24
N THR A 352 -2.78 15.68 11.87
CA THR A 352 -2.94 15.31 10.45
C THR A 352 -4.15 14.43 10.20
N ILE A 353 -4.71 14.46 8.99
CA ILE A 353 -5.73 13.51 8.56
C ILE A 353 -5.10 12.25 7.96
N HIS A 354 -5.67 11.09 8.29
CA HIS A 354 -5.17 9.80 7.78
C HIS A 354 -5.23 9.62 6.25
N LYS A 355 -5.98 10.47 5.53
CA LYS A 355 -6.23 10.36 4.09
C LYS A 355 -5.04 10.76 3.21
N HIS A 356 -4.15 11.63 3.69
CA HIS A 356 -2.96 12.08 2.93
C HIS A 356 -1.67 11.83 3.72
N GLY A 357 -0.53 11.73 3.00
CA GLY A 357 0.77 11.33 3.56
C GLY A 357 1.76 12.48 3.76
N PHE A 358 1.31 13.73 3.70
CA PHE A 358 2.22 14.89 3.78
C PHE A 358 2.85 15.02 5.18
N ASN A 359 4.17 15.19 5.22
CA ASN A 359 4.96 15.35 6.44
C ASN A 359 4.86 14.18 7.45
N TRP A 360 4.61 12.95 6.97
CA TRP A 360 4.61 11.75 7.82
C TRP A 360 6.01 11.27 8.18
N ASP A 361 6.98 11.59 7.34
CA ASP A 361 8.42 11.34 7.48
C ASP A 361 9.14 12.39 8.35
N ARG A 362 8.51 13.54 8.59
CA ARG A 362 9.11 14.63 9.36
C ARG A 362 9.14 14.28 10.85
N PRO A 363 10.29 14.47 11.54
CA PRO A 363 10.42 14.19 12.95
C PRO A 363 9.58 15.17 13.77
N VAL A 364 8.80 14.63 14.70
CA VAL A 364 7.99 15.39 15.66
C VAL A 364 8.01 14.69 17.02
N THR A 365 7.67 15.41 18.08
CA THR A 365 7.51 14.78 19.40
C THR A 365 6.23 13.96 19.42
N THR A 366 5.09 14.57 19.10
CA THR A 366 3.78 13.92 19.16
C THR A 366 3.05 14.02 17.82
N ARG A 367 2.52 12.90 17.32
CA ARG A 367 1.67 12.86 16.13
C ARG A 367 0.25 12.50 16.50
N LEU A 368 -0.70 13.36 16.14
CA LEU A 368 -2.13 13.12 16.29
C LEU A 368 -2.75 12.93 14.90
N VAL A 369 -3.29 11.74 14.66
CA VAL A 369 -3.89 11.42 13.36
C VAL A 369 -5.40 11.32 13.54
N PHE A 370 -6.14 12.17 12.84
CA PHE A 370 -7.60 12.18 12.90
C PHE A 370 -8.23 11.35 11.78
N GLY A 371 -9.38 10.73 12.08
CA GLY A 371 -10.14 9.96 11.10
C GLY A 371 -11.52 9.55 11.60
N GLY A 372 -12.51 9.57 10.71
CA GLY A 372 -13.90 9.31 11.09
C GLY A 372 -14.24 7.82 11.28
N VAL A 373 -13.63 6.97 10.46
CA VAL A 373 -13.88 5.52 10.42
C VAL A 373 -12.69 4.79 11.06
N SER A 374 -12.95 4.03 12.13
CA SER A 374 -11.89 3.34 12.90
C SER A 374 -11.08 2.36 12.05
N GLY A 375 -11.75 1.55 11.21
CA GLY A 375 -11.08 0.57 10.34
C GLY A 375 -10.09 1.23 9.36
N ASP A 376 -10.55 2.23 8.61
CA ASP A 376 -9.73 2.96 7.64
C ASP A 376 -8.58 3.72 8.32
N TRP A 377 -8.84 4.29 9.49
CA TRP A 377 -7.83 4.97 10.30
C TRP A 377 -6.74 4.00 10.75
N LYS A 378 -7.11 2.85 11.35
CA LYS A 378 -6.16 1.79 11.75
C LYS A 378 -5.36 1.30 10.56
N HIS A 379 -6.01 1.07 9.43
CA HIS A 379 -5.34 0.67 8.19
C HIS A 379 -4.33 1.74 7.72
N SER A 380 -4.72 3.01 7.74
CA SER A 380 -3.88 4.13 7.31
C SER A 380 -2.67 4.32 8.21
N LEU A 381 -2.85 4.28 9.54
CA LEU A 381 -1.75 4.34 10.50
C LEU A 381 -0.73 3.25 10.24
N ARG A 382 -1.20 2.00 10.14
CA ARG A 382 -0.30 0.87 9.93
C ARG A 382 0.49 1.02 8.61
N ASN A 383 -0.08 1.65 7.58
CA ASN A 383 0.56 1.74 6.27
C ASN A 383 1.41 2.99 6.04
N ARG A 384 1.24 4.05 6.84
CA ARG A 384 1.83 5.37 6.53
C ARG A 384 2.78 5.88 7.60
N LEU A 385 2.71 5.37 8.83
CA LEU A 385 3.63 5.77 9.87
C LEU A 385 5.06 5.41 9.49
N VAL A 386 5.97 6.35 9.69
CA VAL A 386 7.40 6.18 9.46
C VAL A 386 8.06 5.90 10.81
N PRO A 387 8.81 4.80 10.96
CA PRO A 387 9.57 4.52 12.18
C PRO A 387 10.51 5.67 12.53
N GLY A 388 10.55 6.07 13.81
CA GLY A 388 11.41 7.15 14.31
C GLY A 388 10.96 8.58 13.96
N ALA A 389 9.92 8.77 13.12
CA ALA A 389 9.41 10.10 12.78
C ALA A 389 8.51 10.72 13.88
N GLN A 390 8.14 9.95 14.90
CA GLN A 390 7.43 10.44 16.07
C GLN A 390 7.89 9.69 17.33
N GLN A 391 7.89 10.36 18.47
CA GLN A 391 8.10 9.72 19.77
C GLN A 391 6.78 9.20 20.34
N TYR A 392 5.71 10.00 20.24
CA TYR A 392 4.37 9.68 20.71
C TYR A 392 3.33 9.65 19.58
N LEU A 393 2.37 8.75 19.69
CA LEU A 393 1.24 8.63 18.76
C LEU A 393 -0.08 8.56 19.52
N GLY A 394 -1.05 9.40 19.14
CA GLY A 394 -2.38 9.36 19.74
C GLY A 394 -3.13 8.06 19.45
N ASP A 395 -3.73 7.47 20.48
CA ASP A 395 -4.54 6.26 20.37
C ASP A 395 -5.97 6.53 19.84
N GLU A 396 -6.83 5.51 19.90
CA GLU A 396 -8.20 5.60 19.40
C GLU A 396 -9.07 6.62 20.17
N SER A 397 -8.72 6.99 21.40
CA SER A 397 -9.41 8.03 22.18
C SER A 397 -9.21 9.43 21.59
N LEU A 398 -8.08 9.68 20.91
CA LEU A 398 -7.72 10.95 20.28
C LEU A 398 -8.10 11.02 18.80
N ARG A 399 -8.66 9.94 18.24
CA ARG A 399 -8.93 9.79 16.80
C ARG A 399 -9.91 10.82 16.22
N TRP A 400 -10.93 11.21 16.96
CA TRP A 400 -11.97 12.10 16.44
C TRP A 400 -12.55 13.00 17.54
N PRO A 401 -11.81 14.02 18.01
CA PRO A 401 -12.14 14.76 19.22
C PRO A 401 -13.59 15.27 19.29
N VAL A 402 -14.04 16.02 18.27
CA VAL A 402 -15.39 16.61 18.26
C VAL A 402 -16.49 15.55 18.36
N ARG A 403 -16.34 14.41 17.68
CA ARG A 403 -17.37 13.36 17.63
C ARG A 403 -17.28 12.35 18.77
N ASN A 404 -16.08 11.91 19.12
CA ASN A 404 -15.87 10.84 20.10
C ASN A 404 -15.81 11.38 21.54
N ILE A 405 -15.09 12.48 21.74
CA ILE A 405 -14.89 13.08 23.07
C ILE A 405 -16.04 14.03 23.36
N GLY A 406 -16.28 14.97 22.45
CA GLY A 406 -17.35 15.96 22.59
C GLY A 406 -18.75 15.41 22.42
N ARG A 407 -18.90 14.22 21.82
CA ARG A 407 -20.19 13.61 21.46
C ARG A 407 -21.09 14.55 20.66
N VAL A 408 -20.50 15.48 19.90
CA VAL A 408 -21.24 16.43 19.08
C VAL A 408 -21.75 15.70 17.85
N GLY A 409 -23.07 15.54 17.75
CA GLY A 409 -23.73 14.88 16.63
C GLY A 409 -23.77 15.74 15.36
N ASN A 410 -24.19 15.12 14.25
CA ASN A 410 -24.34 15.82 12.97
C ASN A 410 -25.49 16.84 12.96
N ASP A 411 -26.39 16.75 13.93
CA ASP A 411 -27.48 17.68 14.21
C ASP A 411 -26.98 19.02 14.75
N VAL A 412 -25.91 19.00 15.55
CA VAL A 412 -25.29 20.22 16.12
C VAL A 412 -24.20 20.77 15.19
N TRP A 413 -23.46 19.88 14.53
CA TRP A 413 -22.40 20.27 13.60
C TRP A 413 -22.50 19.38 12.36
N SER A 414 -23.09 19.87 11.28
CA SER A 414 -23.36 19.06 10.08
C SER A 414 -22.11 18.76 9.26
N GLY A 415 -21.19 19.73 9.15
CA GLY A 415 -19.94 19.57 8.42
C GLY A 415 -18.99 18.52 9.02
N ILE A 416 -18.05 18.01 8.23
CA ILE A 416 -16.93 17.25 8.79
C ILE A 416 -15.96 18.26 9.43
N PRO A 417 -15.64 18.16 10.73
CA PRO A 417 -14.66 19.07 11.36
C PRO A 417 -13.29 19.01 10.68
N THR A 418 -12.66 20.15 10.44
CA THR A 418 -11.30 20.20 9.88
C THR A 418 -10.27 19.62 10.85
N THR A 419 -9.07 19.29 10.36
CA THR A 419 -7.94 18.91 11.24
C THR A 419 -7.63 20.02 12.24
N GLY A 420 -7.63 21.27 11.78
CA GLY A 420 -7.41 22.45 12.61
C GLY A 420 -8.45 22.56 13.72
N PHE A 421 -9.72 22.41 13.38
CA PHE A 421 -10.81 22.51 14.35
C PHE A 421 -10.86 21.33 15.33
N ASN A 422 -10.59 20.09 14.90
CA ASN A 422 -10.48 18.97 15.84
C ASN A 422 -9.38 19.20 16.88
N MET A 423 -8.23 19.72 16.46
CA MET A 423 -7.12 20.01 17.35
C MET A 423 -7.47 21.16 18.30
N LEU A 424 -8.03 22.25 17.76
CA LEU A 424 -8.43 23.41 18.55
C LEU A 424 -9.47 23.04 19.61
N TRP A 425 -10.52 22.33 19.19
CA TRP A 425 -11.57 21.85 20.08
C TRP A 425 -11.00 20.95 21.17
N LEU A 426 -10.06 20.06 20.84
CA LEU A 426 -9.39 19.19 21.82
C LEU A 426 -8.63 19.99 22.88
N LEU A 427 -7.86 21.00 22.46
CA LEU A 427 -7.09 21.84 23.37
C LEU A 427 -7.98 22.71 24.25
N ASP A 428 -9.05 23.24 23.69
CA ASP A 428 -10.07 23.99 24.44
C ASP A 428 -10.75 23.09 25.47
N PHE A 429 -11.22 21.90 25.06
CA PHE A 429 -11.86 20.92 25.92
C PHE A 429 -10.98 20.45 27.08
N LEU A 430 -9.69 20.27 26.84
CA LEU A 430 -8.76 19.83 27.90
C LEU A 430 -8.47 20.93 28.92
N ASP A 431 -8.52 22.20 28.50
CA ASP A 431 -8.37 23.40 29.34
C ASP A 431 -7.22 23.31 30.37
N VAL A 432 -6.03 22.94 29.91
CA VAL A 432 -4.84 22.81 30.76
C VAL A 432 -3.68 23.69 30.34
N SER A 433 -3.80 24.40 29.24
CA SER A 433 -2.75 25.26 28.68
C SER A 433 -3.09 26.72 28.97
N PRO A 434 -2.23 27.45 29.70
CA PRO A 434 -2.49 28.83 30.09
C PRO A 434 -2.49 29.79 28.90
N THR A 435 -1.85 29.40 27.79
CA THR A 435 -1.82 30.19 26.56
C THR A 435 -2.21 29.33 25.37
N LEU A 436 -3.17 29.80 24.58
CA LEU A 436 -3.61 29.16 23.35
C LEU A 436 -3.81 30.18 22.23
N ASP A 437 -2.81 30.27 21.35
CA ASP A 437 -2.77 31.24 20.26
C ASP A 437 -2.90 30.57 18.89
N LEU A 438 -3.73 31.17 18.03
CA LEU A 438 -3.92 30.78 16.64
C LEU A 438 -3.18 31.77 15.75
N ILE A 439 -2.15 31.30 15.05
CA ILE A 439 -1.30 32.11 14.19
C ILE A 439 -1.71 31.94 12.72
N GLY A 440 -2.12 33.04 12.10
CA GLY A 440 -2.50 33.11 10.69
C GLY A 440 -3.84 32.47 10.33
N PHE A 441 -4.72 32.23 11.30
CA PHE A 441 -6.05 31.67 11.06
C PHE A 441 -6.97 32.71 10.41
N ASP A 442 -6.95 32.75 9.08
CA ASP A 442 -7.81 33.59 8.24
C ASP A 442 -8.84 32.77 7.44
N PHE A 443 -8.98 31.48 7.78
CA PHE A 443 -9.93 30.56 7.16
C PHE A 443 -9.78 30.47 5.63
N TYR A 444 -8.53 30.56 5.15
CA TYR A 444 -8.13 30.51 3.75
C TYR A 444 -8.52 31.73 2.91
N GLU A 445 -8.84 32.86 3.53
CA GLU A 445 -9.05 34.13 2.82
C GLU A 445 -7.81 34.56 2.01
N SER A 446 -6.59 34.34 2.52
CA SER A 446 -5.33 34.59 1.79
C SER A 446 -4.83 33.41 0.95
N GLY A 447 -5.64 32.36 0.78
CA GLY A 447 -5.21 31.13 0.12
C GLY A 447 -4.31 30.24 0.99
N ALA A 448 -3.72 29.22 0.37
CA ALA A 448 -2.99 28.18 1.07
C ALA A 448 -1.47 28.36 0.98
N TYR A 449 -0.78 28.16 2.10
CA TYR A 449 0.69 28.08 2.19
C TYR A 449 1.10 26.68 2.67
N ARG A 450 1.49 25.81 1.73
CA ARG A 450 1.71 24.38 1.94
C ARG A 450 2.95 23.90 1.18
N VAL A 451 3.37 22.65 1.40
CA VAL A 451 4.34 21.99 0.52
C VAL A 451 3.81 21.91 -0.93
N GLN A 452 4.71 21.94 -1.90
CA GLN A 452 4.38 22.14 -3.31
C GLN A 452 3.46 21.04 -3.88
N GLU A 453 3.66 19.81 -3.42
CA GLU A 453 2.86 18.65 -3.83
C GLU A 453 1.40 18.78 -3.39
N ALA A 454 1.16 19.46 -2.26
CA ALA A 454 -0.17 19.66 -1.70
C ALA A 454 -0.90 20.88 -2.29
N MET A 455 -0.21 21.78 -2.99
CA MET A 455 -0.81 22.94 -3.66
C MET A 455 -1.77 22.54 -4.79
N LYS A 456 -1.62 21.32 -5.33
CA LYS A 456 -2.50 20.76 -6.37
C LYS A 456 -3.85 20.28 -5.83
N LEU A 457 -4.00 20.16 -4.50
CA LEU A 457 -5.24 19.71 -3.88
C LEU A 457 -6.15 20.90 -3.59
N ALA A 458 -7.36 20.85 -4.14
CA ALA A 458 -8.39 21.83 -3.84
C ALA A 458 -8.71 21.84 -2.33
N ILE A 459 -8.99 23.04 -1.80
CA ILE A 459 -9.55 23.18 -0.45
C ILE A 459 -10.95 22.58 -0.50
N THR A 460 -11.22 21.57 0.33
CA THR A 460 -12.45 20.78 0.19
C THR A 460 -13.63 21.55 0.76
N SER A 461 -14.73 21.66 0.00
CA SER A 461 -15.98 22.30 0.42
C SER A 461 -16.81 21.47 1.42
N VAL A 462 -16.36 20.26 1.77
CA VAL A 462 -17.04 19.36 2.73
C VAL A 462 -16.90 19.87 4.18
N HIS A 463 -16.04 20.86 4.41
CA HIS A 463 -15.81 21.50 5.70
C HIS A 463 -16.64 22.80 5.82
N GLU A 464 -17.21 23.04 7.00
CA GLU A 464 -17.94 24.28 7.31
C GLU A 464 -17.02 25.31 7.97
N TYR A 465 -16.14 25.93 7.18
CA TYR A 465 -15.19 26.93 7.69
C TYR A 465 -15.86 28.14 8.37
N THR A 466 -17.08 28.50 7.96
CA THR A 466 -17.85 29.60 8.56
C THR A 466 -18.24 29.29 10.00
N SER A 467 -18.72 28.07 10.27
CA SER A 467 -19.09 27.61 11.61
C SER A 467 -17.84 27.52 12.50
N GLU A 468 -16.73 27.01 11.98
CA GLU A 468 -15.44 26.96 12.68
C GLU A 468 -14.95 28.37 13.05
N LYS A 469 -15.05 29.33 12.12
CA LYS A 469 -14.70 30.74 12.35
C LYS A 469 -15.56 31.35 13.44
N ALA A 470 -16.87 31.17 13.40
CA ALA A 470 -17.77 31.71 14.42
C ALA A 470 -17.41 31.18 15.82
N TRP A 471 -17.16 29.86 15.94
CA TRP A 471 -16.77 29.23 17.19
C TRP A 471 -15.46 29.79 17.77
N VAL A 472 -14.47 30.04 16.91
CA VAL A 472 -13.19 30.64 17.29
C VAL A 472 -13.39 32.06 17.78
N MET A 473 -14.11 32.88 17.02
CA MET A 473 -14.28 34.30 17.32
C MET A 473 -15.10 34.54 18.59
N GLU A 474 -16.03 33.65 18.93
CA GLU A 474 -16.78 33.68 20.20
C GLU A 474 -15.87 33.50 21.42
N ARG A 475 -14.76 32.78 21.27
CA ARG A 475 -13.80 32.46 22.36
C ARG A 475 -12.56 33.35 22.37
N ALA A 476 -12.41 34.22 21.37
CA ALA A 476 -11.24 35.08 21.27
C ALA A 476 -11.22 36.13 22.39
N GLN A 477 -10.14 36.16 23.16
CA GLN A 477 -9.87 37.21 24.15
C GLN A 477 -9.16 38.41 23.53
N SER A 478 -8.31 38.17 22.52
CA SER A 478 -7.71 39.24 21.73
C SER A 478 -7.50 38.80 20.28
N VAL A 479 -7.61 39.77 19.38
CA VAL A 479 -7.43 39.55 17.93
C VAL A 479 -6.54 40.64 17.37
N THR A 480 -5.49 40.21 16.69
CA THR A 480 -4.60 41.04 15.89
C THR A 480 -4.61 40.54 14.45
N ASP A 481 -3.85 41.18 13.57
CA ASP A 481 -3.80 40.81 12.15
C ASP A 481 -3.32 39.37 11.89
N LEU A 482 -2.42 38.85 12.73
CA LEU A 482 -1.81 37.52 12.56
C LEU A 482 -2.05 36.55 13.72
N ARG A 483 -2.65 37.01 14.82
CA ARG A 483 -2.82 36.20 16.04
C ARG A 483 -4.22 36.39 16.60
N ILE A 484 -4.90 35.28 16.85
CA ILE A 484 -6.11 35.20 17.66
C ILE A 484 -5.74 34.47 18.95
N SER A 485 -5.86 35.14 20.09
CA SER A 485 -5.59 34.54 21.40
C SER A 485 -6.89 34.13 22.07
N LEU A 486 -6.98 32.88 22.52
CA LEU A 486 -8.16 32.35 23.21
C LEU A 486 -8.04 32.42 24.73
N ARG A 487 -6.81 32.48 25.25
CA ARG A 487 -6.44 32.71 26.65
C ARG A 487 -4.94 32.90 26.78
#